data_AF-A0A8E0IL01-F1
#
_entry.id   AF-A0A8E0IL01-F1
#
_cell.length_a   1.000
_cell.length_b   1.000
_cell.length_c   1.000
_cell.angle_alpha   90.00
_cell.angle_beta   90.00
_cell.angle_gamma   90.00
#
_symmetry.space_group_name_H-M   'P 1'
#
loop_
_entity.id
_entity.type
_entity.pdbx_description
1 polymer ?
#
loop_
_entity_poly.entity_id
_entity_poly.type
_entity_poly.pdbx_seq_one_letter_code
_entity_poly.pdbx_strand_id
1 'polypeptide(L)' 'RQTILMVTHSAVAASHSRRVLFIRDGQIFHQLYRGDLDQPAFLTRISETMTAMLTKAGDGQ' A
#
# COMPACT_ATOMS: atom_id res chain seq x y z
N ARG A 1 -8.37 -0.42 -23.10
CA ARG A 1 -8.30 -0.50 -21.63
C ARG A 1 -6.97 0.12 -21.23
N GLN A 2 -6.97 1.18 -20.41
CA GLN A 2 -5.74 1.87 -20.00
C GLN A 2 -5.41 1.49 -18.55
N THR A 3 -4.14 1.24 -18.28
CA THR A 3 -3.63 0.97 -16.93
C THR A 3 -2.59 2.03 -16.61
N ILE A 4 -2.72 2.66 -15.46
CA ILE A 4 -1.76 3.64 -14.95
C ILE A 4 -1.02 3.01 -13.79
N LEU A 5 0.31 3.06 -13.85
CA LEU A 5 1.18 2.78 -12.72
C LEU A 5 1.62 4.12 -12.14
N MET A 6 1.52 4.26 -10.82
CA MET A 6 1.95 5.44 -10.08
C MET A 6 2.79 4.98 -8.90
N VAL A 7 3.82 5.77 -8.58
CA VAL A 7 4.57 5.64 -7.32
C VAL A 7 4.20 6.83 -6.46
N THR A 8 3.85 6.59 -5.20
CA THR A 8 3.48 7.64 -4.25
C THR A 8 3.79 7.21 -2.84
N HIS A 9 4.16 8.18 -2.00
CA HIS A 9 4.25 8.01 -0.55
C HIS A 9 2.93 8.39 0.16
N SER A 10 1.92 8.89 -0.57
CA SER A 10 0.64 9.29 0.01
C SER A 10 -0.34 8.12 0.05
N ALA A 11 -0.75 7.74 1.27
CA ALA A 11 -1.80 6.74 1.48
C ALA A 11 -3.14 7.18 0.86
N VAL A 12 -3.43 8.49 0.88
CA VAL A 12 -4.65 9.07 0.28
C VAL A 12 -4.64 8.91 -1.24
N ALA A 13 -3.54 9.22 -1.90
CA ALA A 13 -3.43 9.01 -3.35
C ALA A 13 -3.54 7.51 -3.70
N ALA A 14 -2.85 6.66 -2.94
CA ALA A 14 -2.89 5.21 -3.13
C ALA A 14 -4.30 4.63 -2.90
N SER A 15 -5.11 5.20 -2.00
CA SER A 15 -6.46 4.74 -1.70
C SER A 15 -7.46 4.99 -2.83
N HIS A 16 -7.11 5.75 -3.87
CA HIS A 16 -7.90 5.87 -5.12
C HIS A 16 -7.63 4.71 -6.11
N SER A 17 -6.61 3.89 -5.87
CA SER A 17 -6.29 2.76 -6.73
C SER A 17 -7.15 1.52 -6.43
N ARG A 18 -7.13 0.54 -7.34
CA ARG A 18 -7.73 -0.79 -7.11
C ARG A 18 -6.77 -1.77 -6.42
N ARG A 19 -5.47 -1.50 -6.50
CA ARG A 19 -4.40 -2.34 -5.98
C ARG A 19 -3.20 -1.47 -5.59
N VAL A 20 -2.64 -1.72 -4.42
CA VAL A 20 -1.40 -1.10 -3.94
C VAL A 20 -0.36 -2.20 -3.76
N LEU A 21 0.83 -1.97 -4.30
CA LEU A 21 1.99 -2.84 -4.11
C LEU A 21 2.98 -2.13 -3.20
N PHE A 22 3.42 -2.81 -2.17
CA PHE A 22 4.49 -2.36 -1.30
C PHE A 22 5.76 -3.11 -1.67
N ILE A 23 6.79 -2.34 -2.01
CA ILE A 23 8.08 -2.86 -2.46
C ILE A 23 9.12 -2.54 -1.39
N ARG A 24 9.93 -3.52 -1.03
CA ARG A 24 11.08 -3.40 -0.12
C ARG A 24 12.24 -4.18 -0.74
N ASP A 25 13.43 -3.57 -0.78
CA ASP A 25 14.66 -4.19 -1.30
C ASP A 25 14.50 -4.82 -2.70
N GLY A 26 13.77 -4.13 -3.58
CA GLY A 26 13.52 -4.58 -4.96
C GLY A 26 12.49 -5.70 -5.12
N GLN A 27 11.85 -6.14 -4.03
CA GLN A 27 10.87 -7.23 -4.03
C GLN A 27 9.48 -6.74 -3.56
N ILE A 28 8.42 -7.38 -4.07
CA ILE A 28 7.06 -7.14 -3.58
C ILE A 28 6.94 -7.82 -2.22
N PHE A 29 6.89 -7.02 -1.17
CA PHE A 29 6.77 -7.52 0.21
C PHE A 29 5.30 -7.68 0.63
N HIS A 30 4.43 -6.75 0.20
CA HIS A 30 3.00 -6.85 0.50
C HIS A 30 2.17 -6.27 -0.64
N GLN A 31 0.94 -6.78 -0.79
CA GLN A 31 0.00 -6.27 -1.78
C GLN A 31 -1.39 -6.17 -1.18
N LEU A 32 -2.05 -5.05 -1.44
CA LEU A 32 -3.42 -4.80 -1.02
C LEU A 32 -4.32 -4.66 -2.24
N TYR A 33 -5.45 -5.37 -2.21
CA TYR A 33 -6.54 -5.18 -3.16
C TYR A 33 -7.67 -4.46 -2.43
N ARG A 34 -8.31 -3.50 -3.12
CA ARG A 34 -9.45 -2.80 -2.54
C ARG A 34 -10.62 -3.75 -2.28
N GLY A 35 -10.92 -4.63 -3.25
CA GLY A 35 -12.15 -5.43 -3.22
C GLY A 35 -13.37 -4.53 -3.15
N ASP A 36 -14.27 -4.84 -2.22
CA ASP A 36 -15.51 -4.09 -1.97
C ASP A 36 -15.36 -3.01 -0.89
N LEU A 37 -14.13 -2.76 -0.42
CA LEU A 37 -13.88 -1.69 0.54
C LEU A 37 -14.18 -0.33 -0.07
N ASP A 38 -14.85 0.51 0.71
CA ASP A 38 -14.93 1.93 0.41
C ASP A 38 -13.55 2.59 0.55
N GLN A 39 -13.42 3.81 0.03
CA GLN A 39 -12.16 4.52 0.05
C GLN A 39 -11.61 4.74 1.47
N PRO A 40 -12.41 5.19 2.47
CA PRO A 40 -11.93 5.37 3.83
C PRO A 40 -11.39 4.08 4.46
N ALA A 41 -12.10 2.95 4.33
CA ALA A 41 -11.63 1.68 4.87
C ALA A 41 -10.32 1.21 4.19
N PHE A 42 -10.21 1.40 2.87
CA PHE A 42 -8.99 1.06 2.15
C PHE A 42 -7.82 1.98 2.52
N LEU A 43 -8.08 3.28 2.74
CA LEU A 43 -7.10 4.25 3.24
C LEU A 43 -6.55 3.84 4.61
N THR A 44 -7.42 3.45 5.54
CA THR A 44 -6.99 2.97 6.86
C THR A 44 -6.06 1.77 6.72
N ARG A 45 -6.44 0.77 5.92
CA ARG A 45 -5.62 -0.43 5.69
C ARG A 45 -4.26 -0.14 5.05
N ILE A 46 -4.22 0.80 4.11
CA ILE A 46 -2.96 1.26 3.50
C ILE A 46 -2.09 1.95 4.55
N SER A 47 -2.67 2.83 5.36
CA SER A 47 -1.96 3.60 6.39
C SER A 47 -1.36 2.68 7.45
N GLU A 48 -2.14 1.71 7.94
CA GLU A 48 -1.66 0.67 8.87
C GLU A 48 -0.48 -0.11 8.31
N THR A 49 -0.55 -0.49 7.03
CA THR A 49 0.54 -1.21 6.35
C THR A 49 1.79 -0.33 6.25
N MET A 50 1.65 0.95 5.89
CA MET A 50 2.79 1.89 5.85
C MET A 50 3.42 2.05 7.24
N THR A 51 2.62 2.24 8.29
CA THR A 51 3.11 2.33 9.67
C THR A 51 3.84 1.06 10.09
N ALA A 52 3.27 -0.12 9.79
CA ALA A 52 3.89 -1.41 10.10
C ALA A 52 5.23 -1.61 9.37
N MET A 53 5.40 -1.04 8.18
CA MET A 53 6.67 -1.09 7.45
C MET A 53 7.74 -0.19 8.07
N LEU A 54 7.34 0.99 8.54
CA LEU A 54 8.25 1.92 9.22
C LEU A 54 8.70 1.36 10.58
N THR A 55 7.80 0.70 11.31
CA THR A 55 8.14 0.10 12.62
C THR A 55 8.93 -1.21 12.47
N LYS A 56 8.71 -2.01 11.41
CA LYS A 56 9.53 -3.19 11.08
C LYS A 56 10.89 -2.87 10.45
N ALA A 57 11.35 -1.61 10.50
CA ALA A 57 12.75 -1.27 10.26
C ALA A 57 13.67 -1.67 11.44
N GLY A 58 13.11 -2.28 12.50
CA GLY A 58 13.82 -2.63 13.73
C GLY A 58 14.17 -4.11 13.97
N ASP A 59 13.80 -5.06 13.12
CA ASP A 59 14.16 -6.47 13.36
C ASP A 59 14.64 -7.15 12.09
N GLY A 60 15.95 -7.40 12.06
CA GLY A 60 16.52 -8.48 11.27
C GLY A 60 16.16 -9.80 11.93
N GLN A 61 15.40 -10.63 11.21
CA GLN A 61 15.51 -12.08 11.18
C GLN A 61 15.09 -12.56 9.80
#